data_AF-A0A392TLX2-F1
#
_entry.id   AF-A0A392TLX2-F1
#
_cell.length_a   1.000
_cell.length_b   1.000
_cell.length_c   1.000
_cell.angle_alpha   90.00
_cell.angle_beta   90.00
_cell.angle_gamma   90.00
#
_symmetry.space_group_name_H-M   'P 1'
#
loop_
_entity.id
_entity.type
_entity.pdbx_description
1 polymer ?
#
loop_
_entity_poly.entity_id
_entity_poly.type
_entity_poly.pdbx_seq_one_letter_code
_entity_poly.pdbx_strand_id
1 'polypeptide(L)'
;FFKMFVDSVQGFKERYYVVKPITPLAIDSLYKTEPVFEEDGSVRLDENGVQAMRRVTRFPLKWTKRHFDESTDFYLTKDDMLSN
;
A
#
# COMPACT_ATOMS: atom_id res chain seq x y z
N PHE A 1 1.54 15.38 -0.30
CA PHE A 1 1.49 13.91 -0.37
C PHE A 1 2.73 13.34 0.31
N PHE A 2 2.60 12.28 1.10
CA PHE A 2 3.75 11.56 1.62
C PHE A 2 4.39 10.79 0.46
N LYS A 3 5.65 11.08 0.15
CA LYS A 3 6.40 10.45 -0.94
C LYS A 3 7.46 9.57 -0.30
N MET A 4 7.40 8.26 -0.57
CA MET A 4 8.39 7.30 -0.08
C MET A 4 9.67 7.44 -0.91
N PHE A 5 10.80 7.43 -0.23
CA PHE A 5 12.12 7.28 -0.85
C PHE A 5 12.59 5.86 -0.61
N VAL A 6 13.04 5.19 -1.67
CA VAL A 6 13.71 3.89 -1.59
C VAL A 6 15.12 4.17 -1.07
N ASP A 7 15.34 3.91 0.22
CA ASP A 7 16.68 3.87 0.75
C ASP A 7 17.00 2.39 1.02
N SER A 8 17.84 1.82 0.15
CA SER A 8 18.30 0.44 0.23
C SER A 8 18.97 0.20 1.58
N VAL A 9 18.38 -0.67 2.42
CA VAL A 9 18.94 -1.04 3.72
C VAL A 9 19.84 -2.26 3.56
N GLN A 10 20.75 -2.25 2.59
CA GLN A 10 21.89 -3.18 2.63
C GLN A 10 23.04 -2.51 3.37
N GLY A 11 22.92 -2.48 4.69
CA GLY A 11 23.89 -1.86 5.58
C GLY A 11 23.23 -1.33 6.85
N PHE A 12 22.86 -2.25 7.73
CA PHE A 12 22.72 -2.05 9.19
C PHE A 12 22.47 -0.60 9.64
N LYS A 13 21.24 -0.07 9.46
CA LYS A 13 20.86 1.15 10.16
C LYS A 13 20.62 0.81 11.63
N GLU A 14 21.46 1.34 12.51
CA GLU A 14 21.35 1.20 13.98
C GLU A 14 20.00 1.72 14.52
N ARG A 15 19.28 2.54 13.73
CA ARG A 15 18.01 3.17 14.11
C ARG A 15 17.01 3.11 12.96
N TYR A 16 15.79 2.66 13.28
CA TYR A 16 14.64 2.72 12.40
C TYR A 16 13.77 3.91 12.79
N TYR A 17 13.35 4.70 11.80
CA TYR A 17 12.40 5.81 11.99
C TYR A 17 11.05 5.40 11.43
N VAL A 18 10.06 5.26 12.30
CA VAL A 18 8.66 5.04 11.88
C VAL A 18 8.01 6.40 11.71
N VAL A 19 7.60 6.73 10.50
CA VAL A 19 6.80 7.93 10.25
C VAL A 19 5.34 7.61 10.54
N LYS A 20 4.79 8.23 11.58
CA LYS A 20 3.35 8.19 11.87
C LYS A 20 2.67 9.40 11.23
N PRO A 21 1.84 9.22 10.20
CA PRO A 21 1.04 10.33 9.69
C PRO A 21 0.02 10.80 10.75
N ILE A 22 -0.10 12.11 10.91
CA ILE A 22 -0.97 12.74 11.92
C ILE A 22 -2.19 13.39 11.25
N THR A 23 -2.04 13.86 10.00
CA THR A 23 -3.13 14.53 9.29
C THR A 23 -4.02 13.52 8.57
N PRO A 24 -5.34 13.77 8.46
CA PRO A 24 -6.25 12.91 7.70
C PRO A 24 -5.77 12.67 6.26
N LEU A 25 -5.29 13.73 5.58
CA LEU A 25 -4.76 13.62 4.22
C LEU A 25 -3.54 12.68 4.13
N ALA A 26 -2.65 12.70 5.13
CA ALA A 26 -1.50 11.81 5.16
C ALA A 26 -1.93 10.36 5.45
N ILE A 27 -2.91 10.16 6.34
CA ILE A 27 -3.54 8.84 6.57
C ILE A 27 -4.19 8.33 5.29
N ASP A 28 -4.92 9.18 4.56
CA ASP A 28 -5.57 8.82 3.31
C ASP A 28 -4.57 8.40 2.23
N SER A 29 -3.41 9.05 2.18
CA SER A 29 -2.34 8.68 1.26
C SER A 29 -1.79 7.26 1.47
N LEU A 30 -1.99 6.63 2.64
CA LEU A 30 -1.56 5.25 2.90
C LEU A 30 -2.44 4.20 2.21
N TYR A 31 -3.58 4.60 1.65
CA TYR A 31 -4.56 3.70 1.08
C TYR A 31 -4.80 4.00 -0.39
N LYS A 32 -5.30 2.98 -1.09
CA LYS A 32 -5.84 3.08 -2.46
C LYS A 32 -7.21 2.43 -2.48
N THR A 33 -8.01 2.77 -3.48
CA THR A 33 -9.29 2.11 -3.73
C THR A 33 -9.10 1.05 -4.81
N GLU A 34 -9.69 -0.12 -4.59
CA GLU A 34 -9.70 -1.22 -5.54
C GLU A 34 -11.14 -1.67 -5.79
N PRO A 35 -11.45 -2.11 -7.02
CA PRO A 35 -12.76 -2.68 -7.31
C PRO A 35 -13.00 -3.96 -6.50
N VAL A 36 -14.24 -4.13 -6.05
CA VAL A 36 -14.68 -5.35 -5.40
C VAL A 36 -15.25 -6.30 -6.45
N PHE A 37 -14.78 -7.54 -6.39
CA PHE A 37 -15.30 -8.63 -7.21
C PHE A 37 -16.04 -9.62 -6.31
N GLU A 38 -17.08 -10.25 -6.85
CA GLU A 38 -17.73 -11.41 -6.25
C GLU A 38 -16.84 -12.66 -6.38
N GLU A 39 -17.22 -13.77 -5.75
CA GLU A 39 -16.44 -15.02 -5.79
C GLU A 39 -16.29 -15.59 -7.22
N ASP A 40 -17.23 -15.30 -8.10
CA ASP A 40 -17.21 -15.68 -9.52
C ASP A 40 -16.34 -14.76 -10.40
N GLY A 41 -15.74 -13.71 -9.80
CA GLY A 41 -14.94 -12.70 -10.50
C GLY A 41 -15.76 -11.60 -11.19
N SER A 42 -17.09 -11.60 -11.05
CA SER A 42 -17.94 -10.52 -11.56
C SER A 42 -17.80 -9.25 -10.70
N VAL A 43 -18.12 -8.09 -11.29
CA VAL A 43 -18.04 -6.80 -10.58
C VAL A 43 -19.19 -6.69 -9.59
N ARG A 44 -18.87 -6.47 -8.31
CA ARG A 44 -19.89 -6.10 -7.33
C ARG A 44 -20.32 -4.66 -7.58
N LEU A 45 -21.63 -4.43 -7.64
CA LEU A 45 -22.22 -3.10 -7.71
C LEU A 45 -22.69 -2.64 -6.32
N ASP A 46 -22.65 -1.34 -6.08
CA ASP A 46 -23.21 -0.69 -4.90
C ASP A 46 -24.73 -0.44 -5.05
N GLU A 47 -25.33 0.21 -4.04
CA GLU A 47 -26.76 0.54 -4.01
C GLU A 47 -27.23 1.44 -5.15
N ASN A 48 -26.31 2.15 -5.82
CA ASN A 48 -26.60 3.03 -6.95
C ASN A 48 -26.31 2.35 -8.30
N GLY A 49 -25.94 1.06 -8.30
CA GLY A 49 -25.54 0.33 -9.50
C GLY A 49 -24.15 0.70 -10.03
N VAL A 50 -23.32 1.36 -9.21
CA VAL A 50 -21.94 1.73 -9.55
C VAL A 50 -20.99 0.65 -9.04
N GLN A 51 -19.86 0.42 -9.73
CA GLN A 51 -18.85 -0.52 -9.27
C GLN A 51 -18.41 -0.23 -7.83
N ALA A 52 -18.61 -1.21 -6.95
CA ALA A 52 -18.24 -1.09 -5.56
C ALA A 52 -16.71 -1.02 -5.44
N MET A 53 -16.24 -0.05 -4.67
CA MET A 53 -14.83 0.18 -4.40
C MET A 53 -14.56 -0.07 -2.92
N ARG A 54 -13.49 -0.81 -2.62
CA ARG A 54 -13.01 -0.98 -1.24
C ARG A 54 -11.68 -0.28 -1.05
N ARG A 55 -11.48 0.23 0.17
CA ARG A 55 -10.21 0.84 0.57
C ARG A 55 -9.24 -0.25 1.02
N VAL A 56 -8.07 -0.33 0.38
CA VAL A 56 -6.99 -1.25 0.74
C VAL A 56 -5.72 -0.46 1.07
N THR A 57 -4.91 -1.01 1.97
CA THR A 57 -3.63 -0.41 2.33
C THR A 57 -2.65 -0.54 1.18
N ARG A 58 -1.91 0.51 0.83
CA ARG A 58 -0.86 0.45 -0.21
C ARG A 58 0.32 -0.41 0.21
N PHE A 59 0.52 -0.56 1.52
CA PHE A 59 1.59 -1.36 2.12
C PHE A 59 1.13 -1.87 3.50
N PRO A 60 1.78 -2.91 4.06
CA PRO A 60 1.45 -3.40 5.39
C PRO A 60 1.63 -2.32 6.46
N LEU A 61 0.53 -1.93 7.11
CA LEU A 61 0.55 -0.94 8.21
C LEU A 61 1.01 -1.54 9.55
N LYS A 62 1.12 -2.87 9.62
CA LYS A 62 1.64 -3.61 10.77
C LYS A 62 2.70 -4.57 10.27
N TRP A 63 3.86 -4.54 10.90
CA TRP A 63 4.97 -5.42 10.58
C TRP A 63 4.95 -6.58 11.58
N THR A 64 4.78 -7.79 11.07
CA THR A 64 5.00 -9.03 11.83
C THR A 64 6.40 -9.55 11.55
N LYS A 65 6.95 -10.47 12.37
CA LYS A 65 8.28 -11.06 12.13
C LYS A 65 8.45 -11.58 10.69
N ARG A 66 7.40 -12.18 10.13
CA ARG A 66 7.34 -12.65 8.73
C ARG A 66 7.70 -11.57 7.72
N HIS A 67 7.44 -10.29 8.00
CA HIS A 67 7.77 -9.21 7.07
C HIS A 67 9.29 -9.00 6.92
N PHE A 68 10.07 -9.36 7.94
CA PHE A 68 11.53 -9.35 7.88
C PHE A 68 12.10 -10.58 7.15
N ASP A 69 11.30 -11.65 7.01
CA ASP A 69 11.69 -12.87 6.31
C ASP A 69 11.47 -12.73 4.78
N GLU A 70 10.56 -11.85 4.35
CA GLU A 70 10.31 -11.55 2.94
C GLU A 70 11.37 -10.57 2.38
N SER A 71 11.88 -10.83 1.17
CA SER A 71 12.83 -9.95 0.50
C SER A 71 12.23 -8.56 0.21
N THR A 72 13.04 -7.51 0.19
CA THR A 72 12.60 -6.13 -0.10
C THR A 72 11.79 -6.03 -1.40
N ASP A 73 12.11 -6.85 -2.40
CA ASP A 73 11.42 -6.95 -3.69
C ASP A 73 9.92 -7.29 -3.55
N PHE A 74 9.52 -7.98 -2.49
CA PHE A 74 8.13 -8.31 -2.20
C PHE A 74 7.26 -7.06 -1.95
N TYR A 75 7.87 -5.98 -1.46
CA TYR A 75 7.18 -4.72 -1.15
C TYR A 75 7.41 -3.65 -2.22
N LEU A 76 8.17 -3.96 -3.26
CA LEU A 76 8.38 -3.04 -4.38
C LEU A 76 7.10 -3.01 -5.23
N THR A 77 6.42 -1.87 -5.20
CA THR A 77 5.49 -1.56 -6.29
C THR A 77 6.35 -1.18 -7.49
N LYS A 78 6.40 -2.03 -8.51
CA LYS A 78 7.12 -1.73 -9.75
C LYS A 78 6.63 -0.40 -10.31
N ASP A 79 7.57 0.49 -10.58
CA ASP A 79 7.36 1.82 -11.15
C ASP A 79 7.07 1.74 -12.66
N ASP A 80 6.25 0.76 -13.08
CA ASP A 80 5.91 0.53 -14.49
C ASP A 80 4.83 1.50 -15.01
N MET A 81 4.49 2.54 -14.23
CA MET A 81 3.50 3.56 -14.60
C MET A 81 4.06 5.00 -14.67
N LEU A 82 5.40 5.16 -14.62
CA LEU A 82 6.07 6.43 -14.92
C LEU A 82 6.90 6.36 -16.22
N SER A 83 6.46 5.60 -17.24
CA SER A 83 6.89 5.92 -18.60
C SER A 83 6.12 7.14 -19.06
N ASN A 84 6.83 8.26 -19.19
CA ASN A 84 6.40 9.44 -19.94
C ASN A 84 5.98 9.08 -21.37
#